data_AF-A0AA38XK78-F1
#
_entry.id   AF-A0AA38XK78-F1
#
_cell.length_a   1.000
_cell.length_b   1.000
_cell.length_c   1.000
_cell.angle_alpha   90.00
_cell.angle_beta   90.00
_cell.angle_gamma   90.00
#
_symmetry.space_group_name_H-M   'P 1'
#
loop_
_entity.id
_entity.type
_entity.pdbx_description
1 polymer ?
#
loop_
_entity_poly.entity_id
_entity_poly.type
_entity_poly.pdbx_seq_one_letter_code
_entity_poly.pdbx_strand_id
1 'polypeptide(L)'
;MGPAIPLSVPSPERHNSDTSESHLSAREKITIEKGSLDPEVNQVDVDFSNSLSLANHYQREAIQNVFDYPVSLIHGPPGCAKTQTVVFAGEALVDRFPDMKVLYCAPTNGACNEIGSKLKARNISFIRLTSWKFVDANCP
;
A
#
# COMPACT_ATOMS: atom_id res chain seq x y z
N MET A 1 -44.10 48.25 -0.78
CA MET A 1 -44.00 49.40 0.15
C MET A 1 -44.03 48.85 1.57
N GLY A 2 -43.04 49.23 2.39
CA GLY A 2 -42.87 48.77 3.77
C GLY A 2 -41.58 47.94 3.94
N PRO A 3 -40.59 48.36 4.76
CA PRO A 3 -39.17 48.26 4.39
C PRO A 3 -38.37 47.19 5.16
N ALA A 4 -37.18 46.90 4.61
CA ALA A 4 -36.10 46.16 5.24
C ALA A 4 -35.58 46.89 6.51
N ILE A 5 -35.38 46.14 7.59
CA ILE A 5 -34.77 46.62 8.83
C ILE A 5 -33.30 46.14 8.83
N PRO A 6 -32.31 47.03 8.99
CA PRO A 6 -30.91 46.65 9.15
C PRO A 6 -30.60 46.46 10.65
N LEU A 7 -29.89 45.41 11.01
CA LEU A 7 -29.25 45.28 12.32
C LEU A 7 -27.76 45.05 12.15
N SER A 8 -27.01 46.00 12.71
CA SER A 8 -25.56 46.10 12.72
C SER A 8 -24.96 45.31 13.89
N VAL A 9 -23.96 44.45 13.61
CA VAL A 9 -22.77 44.04 14.42
C VAL A 9 -23.00 43.55 15.88
N PRO A 10 -22.04 42.87 16.59
CA PRO A 10 -20.60 42.74 16.35
C PRO A 10 -20.00 41.31 16.43
N SER A 11 -18.77 41.17 15.93
CA SER A 11 -17.85 40.08 16.25
C SER A 11 -17.47 40.07 17.73
N PRO A 12 -17.31 38.90 18.37
CA PRO A 12 -16.53 38.80 19.59
C PRO A 12 -15.26 37.96 19.39
N GLU A 13 -14.26 38.38 20.13
CA GLU A 13 -12.86 37.99 20.13
C GLU A 13 -12.61 36.56 20.63
N ARG A 14 -11.43 36.04 20.30
CA ARG A 14 -10.88 34.79 20.86
C ARG A 14 -10.69 34.93 22.36
N HIS A 15 -11.10 33.93 23.14
CA HIS A 15 -10.46 33.56 24.40
C HIS A 15 -10.51 32.04 24.57
N ASN A 16 -9.34 31.43 24.72
CA ASN A 16 -9.17 30.04 25.16
C ASN A 16 -9.41 29.97 26.68
N SER A 17 -10.09 28.92 27.13
CA SER A 17 -9.86 28.34 28.46
C SER A 17 -10.38 26.91 28.50
N ASP A 18 -9.46 25.98 28.80
CA ASP A 18 -9.67 24.57 29.05
C ASP A 18 -10.72 24.31 30.15
N THR A 19 -11.56 23.27 30.00
CA THR A 19 -11.84 22.32 31.10
C THR A 19 -12.58 21.06 30.63
N SER A 20 -12.00 19.93 31.06
CA SER A 20 -12.58 18.62 31.42
C SER A 20 -13.31 17.75 30.37
N GLU A 21 -12.61 16.68 29.98
CA GLU A 21 -13.01 15.26 30.09
C GLU A 21 -14.51 14.95 29.96
N SER A 22 -14.94 14.12 29.01
CA SER A 22 -14.72 12.66 29.04
C SER A 22 -15.60 12.04 27.94
N HIS A 23 -15.24 10.84 27.50
CA HIS A 23 -15.91 10.01 26.48
C HIS A 23 -15.53 10.28 25.01
N LEU A 24 -14.42 9.66 24.55
CA LEU A 24 -14.55 8.56 23.59
C LEU A 24 -13.29 7.70 23.57
N SER A 25 -13.51 6.44 23.92
CA SER A 25 -12.56 5.35 24.06
C SER A 25 -11.80 5.03 22.77
N ALA A 26 -10.51 4.71 22.94
CA ALA A 26 -9.71 3.85 22.08
C ALA A 26 -9.68 4.17 20.57
N ARG A 27 -8.98 5.25 20.19
CA ARG A 27 -8.23 5.25 18.92
C ARG A 27 -6.77 5.01 19.26
N GLU A 28 -6.36 3.76 19.12
CA GLU A 28 -4.93 3.41 19.02
C GLU A 28 -4.36 4.21 17.84
N LYS A 29 -3.66 5.31 18.17
CA LYS A 29 -2.90 6.07 17.20
C LYS A 29 -1.75 5.18 16.77
N ILE A 30 -1.85 4.56 15.60
CA ILE A 30 -0.67 4.06 14.89
C ILE A 30 0.11 5.30 14.46
N THR A 31 0.97 5.79 15.35
CA THR A 31 1.95 6.80 15.03
C THR A 31 2.99 6.12 14.15
N ILE A 32 2.88 6.28 12.83
CA ILE A 32 4.03 6.04 11.94
C ILE A 32 4.99 7.19 12.24
N GLU A 33 5.86 6.99 13.23
CA GLU A 33 7.00 7.87 13.40
C GLU A 33 7.77 7.84 12.07
N LYS A 34 8.01 9.02 11.49
CA LYS A 34 9.17 9.17 10.62
C LYS A 34 10.38 8.99 11.53
N GLY A 35 10.71 7.74 11.81
CA GLY A 35 11.88 7.38 12.58
C GLY A 35 13.05 8.10 11.94
N SER A 36 13.77 8.86 12.77
CA SER A 36 15.17 9.18 12.50
C SER A 36 15.89 7.84 12.43
N LEU A 37 15.79 7.17 11.29
CA LEU A 37 16.57 5.98 10.99
C LEU A 37 17.92 6.55 10.58
N ASP A 38 18.91 6.43 11.48
CA ASP A 38 20.25 6.14 10.99
C ASP A 38 20.09 4.77 10.35
N PRO A 39 19.88 4.69 9.03
CA PRO A 39 19.52 3.42 8.48
C PRO A 39 20.88 2.76 8.31
N GLU A 40 21.17 1.78 9.14
CA GLU A 40 22.02 0.68 8.70
C GLU A 40 21.23 -0.02 7.59
N VAL A 41 21.07 0.68 6.44
CA VAL A 41 20.52 0.14 5.21
C VAL A 41 21.53 -0.93 4.88
N ASN A 42 21.16 -2.17 5.15
CA ASN A 42 21.85 -3.28 4.56
C ASN A 42 21.51 -3.17 3.07
N GLN A 43 22.27 -2.36 2.32
CA GLN A 43 21.98 -2.07 0.92
C GLN A 43 22.07 -3.41 0.20
N VAL A 44 20.91 -3.91 -0.16
CA VAL A 44 20.83 -5.17 -0.84
C VAL A 44 20.52 -4.90 -2.30
N ASP A 45 21.57 -4.94 -3.11
CA ASP A 45 21.42 -4.82 -4.56
C ASP A 45 20.54 -5.96 -5.09
N VAL A 46 19.42 -5.56 -5.70
CA VAL A 46 18.52 -6.46 -6.40
C VAL A 46 19.08 -6.68 -7.79
N ASP A 47 19.34 -7.94 -8.18
CA ASP A 47 19.73 -8.24 -9.55
C ASP A 47 18.51 -8.16 -10.47
N PHE A 48 18.41 -7.06 -11.22
CA PHE A 48 17.31 -6.80 -12.15
C PHE A 48 17.46 -7.52 -13.51
N SER A 49 18.55 -8.26 -13.74
CA SER A 49 18.96 -8.70 -15.09
C SER A 49 18.03 -9.72 -15.76
N ASN A 50 17.31 -10.57 -15.00
CA ASN A 50 16.42 -11.60 -15.56
C ASN A 50 14.93 -11.37 -15.29
N SER A 51 14.50 -11.30 -14.03
CA SER A 51 13.07 -11.21 -13.69
C SER A 51 12.45 -9.82 -13.89
N LEU A 52 13.25 -8.76 -13.97
CA LEU A 52 12.76 -7.38 -13.88
C LEU A 52 13.09 -6.50 -15.10
N SER A 53 13.49 -7.11 -16.22
CA SER A 53 13.79 -6.41 -17.48
C SER A 53 12.62 -5.56 -18.00
N LEU A 54 11.38 -5.95 -17.66
CA LEU A 54 10.15 -5.24 -18.02
C LEU A 54 9.81 -4.05 -17.11
N ALA A 55 10.50 -3.90 -15.98
CA ALA A 55 10.20 -2.85 -15.00
C ALA A 55 10.85 -1.52 -15.40
N ASN A 56 10.06 -0.45 -15.37
CA ASN A 56 10.58 0.90 -15.59
C ASN A 56 11.39 1.41 -14.37
N HIS A 57 12.04 2.56 -14.48
CA HIS A 57 12.90 3.07 -13.42
C HIS A 57 12.17 3.31 -12.08
N TYR A 58 10.97 3.92 -12.10
CA TYR A 58 10.17 4.15 -10.89
C TYR A 58 9.74 2.83 -10.23
N GLN A 59 9.45 1.81 -11.04
CA GLN A 59 9.10 0.49 -10.54
C GLN A 59 10.32 -0.18 -9.89
N ARG A 60 11.51 -0.07 -10.50
CA ARG A 60 12.75 -0.61 -9.94
C ARG A 60 13.11 0.07 -8.62
N GLU A 61 12.96 1.39 -8.54
CA GLU A 61 13.14 2.13 -7.29
C GLU A 61 12.15 1.69 -6.20
N ALA A 62 10.87 1.54 -6.56
CA ALA A 62 9.85 1.04 -5.63
C ALA A 62 10.15 -0.40 -5.16
N ILE A 63 10.69 -1.25 -6.03
CA ILE A 63 11.09 -2.61 -5.68
C ILE A 63 12.30 -2.59 -4.77
N GLN A 64 13.32 -1.77 -5.05
CA GLN A 64 14.50 -1.63 -4.18
C GLN A 64 14.10 -1.22 -2.76
N ASN A 65 13.18 -0.27 -2.61
CA ASN A 65 12.64 0.13 -1.31
C ASN A 65 11.99 -1.04 -0.54
N VAL A 66 11.38 -2.01 -1.23
CA VAL A 66 10.82 -3.20 -0.56
C VAL A 66 11.91 -4.07 0.08
N PHE A 67 13.14 -4.05 -0.43
CA PHE A 67 14.26 -4.79 0.16
C PHE A 67 14.95 -4.00 1.28
N ASP A 68 14.96 -2.67 1.17
CA ASP A 68 15.65 -1.80 2.13
C ASP A 68 14.82 -1.57 3.41
N TYR A 69 13.49 -1.66 3.34
CA TYR A 69 12.59 -1.36 4.46
C TYR A 69 11.69 -2.55 4.83
N PRO A 70 11.45 -2.80 6.12
CA PRO A 70 10.57 -3.87 6.58
C PRO A 70 9.09 -3.63 6.22
N VAL A 71 8.71 -2.36 5.99
CA VAL A 71 7.38 -1.96 5.54
C VAL A 71 7.53 -0.91 4.47
N SER A 72 6.90 -1.16 3.31
CA SER A 72 6.94 -0.26 2.15
C SER A 72 5.53 0.07 1.67
N LEU A 73 5.31 1.33 1.30
CA LEU A 73 4.07 1.80 0.69
C LEU A 73 4.31 2.21 -0.77
N ILE A 74 3.80 1.40 -1.69
CA ILE A 74 3.85 1.71 -3.12
C ILE A 74 2.58 2.48 -3.50
N HIS A 75 2.75 3.77 -3.84
CA HIS A 75 1.68 4.62 -4.32
C HIS A 75 1.86 4.96 -5.80
N GLY A 76 0.75 5.20 -6.50
CA GLY A 76 0.78 5.66 -7.89
C GLY A 76 -0.62 5.98 -8.43
N PRO A 77 -0.74 6.92 -9.38
CA PRO A 77 -1.98 7.20 -10.11
C PRO A 77 -2.61 5.95 -10.78
N PRO A 78 -3.90 5.99 -11.18
CA PRO A 78 -4.48 4.93 -11.99
C PRO A 78 -3.67 4.73 -13.29
N GLY A 79 -3.50 3.47 -13.71
CA GLY A 79 -2.70 3.14 -14.91
C GLY A 79 -1.20 2.97 -14.68
N CYS A 80 -0.64 3.33 -13.52
CA CYS A 80 0.81 3.19 -13.23
C CYS A 80 1.25 1.77 -12.86
N ALA A 81 0.50 0.74 -13.29
CA ALA A 81 0.85 -0.68 -13.13
C ALA A 81 1.26 -1.11 -11.70
N LYS A 82 0.70 -0.50 -10.65
CA LYS A 82 1.00 -0.81 -9.23
C LYS A 82 0.94 -2.31 -8.91
N THR A 83 -0.11 -2.98 -9.36
CA THR A 83 -0.28 -4.43 -9.18
C THR A 83 0.85 -5.21 -9.85
N GLN A 84 1.35 -4.75 -11.00
CA GLN A 84 2.50 -5.35 -11.67
C GLN A 84 3.79 -5.13 -10.87
N THR A 85 3.97 -3.94 -10.29
CA THR A 85 5.10 -3.63 -9.39
C THR A 85 5.13 -4.52 -8.15
N VAL A 86 3.99 -4.81 -7.54
CA VAL A 86 3.92 -5.71 -6.38
C VAL A 86 4.27 -7.15 -6.77
N VAL A 87 3.84 -7.61 -7.95
CA VAL A 87 4.24 -8.93 -8.48
C VAL A 87 5.74 -8.99 -8.77
N PHE A 88 6.30 -7.94 -9.38
CA PHE A 88 7.75 -7.81 -9.59
C PHE A 88 8.52 -7.88 -8.28
N ALA A 89 8.06 -7.17 -7.24
CA ALA A 89 8.72 -7.18 -5.94
C ALA A 89 8.71 -8.58 -5.31
N GLY A 90 7.58 -9.28 -5.34
CA GLY A 90 7.49 -10.63 -4.78
C GLY A 90 8.28 -11.68 -5.57
N GLU A 91 8.36 -11.57 -6.89
CA GLU A 91 9.22 -12.41 -7.73
C GLU A 91 10.70 -12.21 -7.37
N ALA A 92 11.17 -10.96 -7.32
CA ALA A 92 12.55 -10.65 -6.93
C ALA A 92 12.89 -11.17 -5.52
N LEU A 93 11.91 -11.12 -4.63
CA LEU A 93 12.00 -11.61 -3.26
C LEU A 93 12.19 -13.15 -3.21
N VAL A 94 11.44 -13.90 -4.03
CA VAL A 94 11.57 -15.37 -4.13
C VAL A 94 12.87 -15.77 -4.83
N ASP A 95 13.25 -15.06 -5.89
CA ASP A 95 14.50 -15.31 -6.61
C ASP A 95 15.72 -15.13 -5.71
N ARG A 96 15.66 -14.15 -4.82
CA ARG A 96 16.74 -13.81 -3.90
C ARG A 96 16.79 -14.69 -2.65
N PHE A 97 15.62 -15.11 -2.16
CA PHE A 97 15.48 -15.92 -0.97
C PHE A 97 14.70 -17.20 -1.31
N PRO A 98 15.38 -18.28 -1.75
CA PRO A 98 14.72 -19.48 -2.28
C PRO A 98 13.76 -20.17 -1.32
N ASP A 99 14.00 -20.06 -0.01
CA ASP A 99 13.15 -20.65 1.04
C ASP A 99 11.96 -19.75 1.42
N MET A 100 11.90 -18.52 0.89
CA MET A 100 10.86 -17.56 1.25
C MET A 100 9.57 -17.81 0.46
N LYS A 101 8.45 -17.67 1.17
CA LYS A 101 7.11 -17.74 0.57
C LYS A 101 6.43 -16.38 0.66
N VAL A 102 5.89 -15.91 -0.47
CA VAL A 102 5.22 -14.62 -0.56
C VAL A 102 3.70 -14.82 -0.49
N LEU A 103 3.05 -14.12 0.44
CA LEU A 103 1.60 -14.07 0.54
C LEU A 103 1.08 -12.79 -0.12
N TYR A 104 0.31 -12.94 -1.21
CA TYR A 104 -0.41 -11.83 -1.81
C TYR A 104 -1.83 -11.76 -1.25
N CYS A 105 -2.26 -10.56 -0.88
CA CYS A 105 -3.61 -10.28 -0.39
C CYS A 105 -4.19 -9.07 -1.13
N ALA A 106 -5.48 -9.12 -1.43
CA ALA A 106 -6.22 -8.02 -2.02
C ALA A 106 -7.63 -7.94 -1.43
N PRO A 107 -8.29 -6.76 -1.46
CA PRO A 107 -9.58 -6.57 -0.82
C PRO A 107 -10.75 -7.28 -1.54
N THR A 108 -10.57 -7.69 -2.80
CA THR A 108 -11.61 -8.36 -3.60
C THR A 108 -11.06 -9.57 -4.33
N ASN A 109 -11.92 -10.58 -4.57
CA ASN A 109 -11.56 -11.77 -5.33
C ASN A 109 -11.07 -11.43 -6.75
N GLY A 110 -11.68 -10.41 -7.38
CA GLY A 110 -11.29 -9.91 -8.70
C GLY A 110 -9.86 -9.35 -8.70
N ALA A 111 -9.48 -8.56 -7.69
CA ALA A 111 -8.12 -8.05 -7.56
C ALA A 111 -7.11 -9.19 -7.31
N CYS A 112 -7.48 -10.18 -6.49
CA CYS A 112 -6.66 -11.38 -6.34
C CYS A 112 -6.52 -12.14 -7.68
N ASN A 113 -7.58 -12.22 -8.49
CA ASN A 113 -7.54 -12.90 -9.80
C ASN A 113 -6.58 -12.18 -10.75
N GLU A 114 -6.61 -10.84 -10.75
CA GLU A 114 -5.67 -10.03 -11.53
C GLU A 114 -4.21 -10.30 -11.15
N ILE A 115 -3.91 -10.43 -9.85
CA ILE A 115 -2.57 -10.81 -9.38
C ILE A 115 -2.22 -12.23 -9.85
N GLY A 116 -3.12 -13.20 -9.69
CA GLY A 116 -2.92 -14.57 -10.14
C GLY A 116 -2.66 -14.68 -11.64
N SER A 117 -3.40 -13.93 -12.47
CA SER A 117 -3.17 -13.87 -13.92
C SER A 117 -1.78 -13.31 -14.26
N LYS A 118 -1.29 -12.32 -13.50
CA LYS A 118 0.05 -11.76 -13.68
C LYS A 118 1.15 -12.74 -13.27
N LEU A 119 0.94 -13.52 -12.21
CA LEU A 119 1.87 -14.60 -11.81
C LEU A 119 1.89 -15.72 -12.85
N LYS A 120 0.72 -16.15 -13.33
CA LYS A 120 0.59 -17.17 -14.36
C LYS A 120 1.25 -16.77 -15.68
N ALA A 121 1.07 -15.52 -16.11
CA ALA A 121 1.68 -14.99 -17.35
C ALA A 121 3.22 -15.07 -17.32
N ARG A 122 3.81 -15.23 -16.13
CA ARG A 122 5.25 -15.28 -15.89
C ARG A 122 5.72 -16.65 -15.45
N ASN A 123 4.82 -17.64 -15.52
CA ASN A 123 5.08 -19.03 -15.19
C ASN A 123 5.54 -19.24 -13.73
N ILE A 124 5.09 -18.38 -12.81
CA ILE A 124 5.36 -18.52 -11.37
C ILE A 124 4.32 -19.46 -10.76
N SER A 125 4.77 -20.47 -10.02
CA SER A 125 3.89 -21.37 -9.27
C SER A 125 3.27 -20.66 -8.07
N PHE A 126 1.96 -20.73 -7.91
CA PHE A 126 1.26 -20.16 -6.77
C PHE A 126 0.07 -21.03 -6.35
N ILE A 127 -0.37 -20.85 -5.11
CA ILE A 127 -1.59 -21.46 -4.57
C ILE A 127 -2.61 -20.36 -4.31
N ARG A 128 -3.79 -20.50 -4.90
CA ARG A 128 -4.94 -19.63 -4.64
C ARG A 128 -5.73 -20.20 -3.45
N LEU A 129 -5.84 -19.41 -2.39
CA LEU A 129 -6.75 -19.69 -1.28
C LEU A 129 -8.11 -19.04 -1.57
N THR A 130 -9.17 -19.82 -1.65
CA THR A 130 -10.55 -19.34 -1.77
C THR A 130 -11.46 -19.96 -0.73
N SER A 131 -12.58 -19.29 -0.44
CA SER A 131 -13.66 -19.90 0.34
C SER A 131 -14.29 -21.03 -0.46
N TRP A 132 -14.76 -22.08 0.23
CA TRP A 132 -15.48 -23.20 -0.40
C TRP A 132 -16.72 -22.77 -1.21
N LYS A 133 -17.31 -21.62 -0.86
CA LYS A 133 -18.45 -21.04 -1.60
C LYS A 133 -18.06 -20.41 -2.93
N PHE A 134 -16.77 -20.15 -3.13
CA PHE A 134 -16.21 -19.47 -4.29
C PHE A 134 -15.13 -20.34 -4.91
N VAL A 135 -15.58 -21.34 -5.66
CA VAL A 135 -14.72 -22.10 -6.59
C VAL A 135 -14.92 -21.48 -7.96
N ASP A 136 -14.04 -20.55 -8.33
CA ASP A 136 -14.05 -19.98 -9.67
C ASP A 136 -13.58 -21.06 -10.66
N ALA A 137 -14.47 -21.48 -11.58
CA ALA A 137 -14.14 -22.46 -12.63
C ALA A 137 -13.00 -21.98 -13.57
N ASN A 138 -12.73 -20.67 -13.58
CA ASN A 138 -11.67 -20.01 -14.35
C ASN A 138 -10.58 -19.41 -13.44
N CYS A 139 -10.32 -20.02 -12.27
CA CYS A 139 -9.15 -19.64 -11.48
C CYS A 139 -7.89 -19.74 -12.37
N PRO A 140 -7.10 -18.65 -12.51
CA PRO A 140 -5.84 -18.70 -13.25
C PRO A 140 -4.91 -19.73 -12.64
#